data_AF-A0AAW6IUE8-F1
#
_entry.id   AF-A0AAW6IUE8-F1
#
_cell.length_a   1.000
_cell.length_b   1.000
_cell.length_c   1.000
_cell.angle_alpha   90.00
_cell.angle_beta   90.00
_cell.angle_gamma   90.00
#
_symmetry.space_group_name_H-M   'P 1'
#
loop_
_entity.id
_entity.type
_entity.pdbx_description
1 polymer ?
#
loop_
_entity_poly.entity_id
_entity_poly.type
_entity_poly.pdbx_seq_one_letter_code
_entity_poly.pdbx_strand_id
1 'polypeptide(L)' 'MITAEQWRNGINSVLDEYGLSREEFWKDPKAFIDKLDNQAAKLMLAFYMGL' A
#
# COMPACT_ATOMS: atom_id res chain seq x y z
N MET A 1 -1.25 -16.21 -10.68
CA MET A 1 -0.03 -15.85 -9.92
C MET A 1 0.28 -14.42 -10.26
N ILE A 2 0.16 -13.49 -9.31
CA ILE A 2 0.55 -12.09 -9.51
C ILE A 2 2.08 -12.05 -9.45
N THR A 3 2.74 -11.44 -10.43
CA THR A 3 4.20 -11.26 -10.39
C THR A 3 4.59 -10.23 -9.33
N ALA A 4 5.83 -10.29 -8.83
CA ALA A 4 6.33 -9.27 -7.89
C ALA A 4 6.22 -7.84 -8.44
N GLU A 5 6.33 -7.67 -9.76
CA GLU A 5 6.16 -6.39 -10.44
C GLU A 5 4.69 -5.94 -10.46
N GLN A 6 3.77 -6.84 -10.81
CA GLN A 6 2.32 -6.54 -10.78
C GLN A 6 1.85 -6.19 -9.37
N TRP A 7 2.40 -6.86 -8.35
CA TRP A 7 2.13 -6.57 -6.95
C TRP A 7 2.61 -5.18 -6.54
N ARG A 8 3.87 -4.85 -6.86
CA ARG A 8 4.46 -3.54 -6.57
C ARG A 8 3.72 -2.41 -7.28
N ASN A 9 3.33 -2.63 -8.53
CA ASN A 9 2.58 -1.65 -9.31
C ASN A 9 1.16 -1.44 -8.75
N GLY A 10 0.49 -2.51 -8.29
CA GLY A 10 -0.80 -2.42 -7.62
C GLY A 10 -0.72 -1.56 -6.34
N ILE A 11 0.27 -1.81 -5.49
CA ILE A 11 0.50 -1.00 -4.29
C ILE A 11 0.79 0.46 -4.65
N ASN A 12 1.70 0.72 -5.60
CA ASN A 12 1.99 2.09 -6.01
C ASN A 12 0.74 2.81 -6.52
N SER A 13 -0.10 2.14 -7.31
CA SER A 13 -1.35 2.71 -7.81
C SER A 13 -2.31 3.09 -6.68
N VAL A 14 -2.45 2.25 -5.65
CA VAL A 14 -3.22 2.59 -4.44
C VAL A 14 -2.62 3.82 -3.75
N LEU A 15 -1.29 3.87 -3.62
CA LEU A 15 -0.64 5.02 -3.00
C LEU A 15 -0.89 6.32 -3.78
N ASP A 16 -0.84 6.31 -5.12
CA ASP A 16 -1.18 7.48 -5.93
C ASP A 16 -2.66 7.88 -5.83
N GLU A 17 -3.57 6.90 -5.87
CA GLU A 17 -5.02 7.13 -5.80
C GLU A 17 -5.40 7.87 -4.51
N TYR A 18 -4.75 7.52 -3.40
CA TYR A 18 -4.98 8.13 -2.09
C TYR A 18 -4.01 9.28 -1.75
N GLY A 19 -3.15 9.71 -2.68
CA GLY A 19 -2.18 10.78 -2.45
C GLY A 19 -1.14 10.47 -1.37
N LEU A 20 -0.82 9.19 -1.18
CA LEU A 20 0.09 8.68 -0.16
C LEU A 20 1.54 8.63 -0.69
N SER A 21 2.50 8.94 0.18
CA SER A 21 3.91 8.91 -0.20
C SER A 21 4.41 7.48 -0.41
N ARG A 22 4.80 7.16 -1.64
CA ARG A 22 5.46 5.90 -1.98
C ARG A 22 6.76 5.70 -1.20
N GLU A 23 7.55 6.76 -1.06
CA GLU A 23 8.83 6.69 -0.36
C GLU A 23 8.64 6.35 1.12
N GLU A 24 7.71 7.02 1.79
CA GLU A 24 7.40 6.76 3.20
C GLU A 24 6.80 5.37 3.41
N PHE A 25 5.92 4.94 2.50
CA PHE A 25 5.36 3.60 2.53
C PHE A 25 6.44 2.52 2.43
N TRP A 26 7.36 2.63 1.47
CA TRP A 26 8.39 1.59 1.25
C TRP A 26 9.49 1.58 2.32
N LYS A 27 9.59 2.60 3.19
CA LYS A 27 10.48 2.59 4.37
C LYS A 27 9.97 1.64 5.46
N ASP A 28 8.68 1.70 5.78
CA ASP A 28 8.04 0.81 6.76
C ASP A 28 6.53 0.60 6.43
N PRO A 29 6.21 -0.37 5.56
CA PRO A 29 4.84 -0.57 5.08
C PRO A 29 3.84 -0.91 6.20
N LYS A 30 4.27 -1.67 7.21
CA LYS A 30 3.40 -2.09 8.31
C LYS A 30 3.06 -0.92 9.22
N ALA A 31 4.06 -0.16 9.65
CA ALA A 31 3.82 1.02 10.49
C ALA A 31 3.06 2.12 9.73
N PHE A 32 3.28 2.24 8.42
CA PHE A 32 2.55 3.17 7.56
C PHE A 32 1.04 2.84 7.53
N ILE A 33 0.70 1.57 7.27
CA ILE A 33 -0.70 1.10 7.27
C ILE A 33 -1.34 1.26 8.65
N ASP A 34 -0.62 0.94 9.72
CA ASP A 34 -1.16 1.01 11.08
C ASP A 34 -1.64 2.42 11.43
N LYS A 35 -0.83 3.43 11.07
CA LYS A 35 -1.08 4.86 11.28
C LYS A 35 -2.03 5.51 10.26
N LEU A 36 -2.45 4.77 9.23
CA LEU A 36 -3.30 5.30 8.18
C LEU A 36 -4.73 5.48 8.70
N ASP A 37 -5.21 6.73 8.70
CA ASP A 37 -6.59 7.06 9.10
C ASP A 37 -7.62 6.62 8.05
N ASN A 38 -7.24 6.68 6.76
CA ASN A 38 -8.10 6.28 5.66
C ASN A 38 -8.28 4.75 5.63
N GLN A 39 -9.44 4.29 6.13
CA GLN A 39 -9.78 2.87 6.22
C GLN A 39 -9.82 2.16 4.86
N ALA A 40 -10.23 2.84 3.79
CA ALA A 40 -10.31 2.24 2.45
C ALA A 40 -8.90 1.98 1.89
N ALA A 41 -8.01 2.96 1.99
CA ALA A 41 -6.61 2.79 1.63
C ALA A 41 -5.93 1.72 2.48
N LYS A 42 -6.24 1.67 3.78
CA LYS A 42 -5.72 0.65 4.71
C LYS A 42 -6.11 -0.76 4.27
N LEU A 43 -7.38 -0.96 3.90
CA LEU A 43 -7.91 -2.24 3.42
C LEU A 43 -7.24 -2.67 2.10
N MET A 44 -7.13 -1.77 1.13
CA MET A 44 -6.52 -2.10 -0.17
C MET A 44 -5.04 -2.45 -0.02
N LEU A 45 -4.28 -1.66 0.75
CA LEU A 45 -2.86 -1.93 0.98
C LEU A 45 -2.66 -3.25 1.76
N ALA A 46 -3.51 -3.54 2.76
CA ALA A 46 -3.48 -4.81 3.48
C ALA A 46 -3.78 -6.01 2.57
N PHE A 47 -4.77 -5.89 1.67
CA PHE A 47 -5.10 -6.92 0.68
C PHE A 47 -3.92 -7.23 -0.23
N TYR A 48 -3.26 -6.20 -0.78
CA TYR A 48 -2.05 -6.41 -1.57
C TYR A 48 -0.95 -7.06 -0.73
N MET A 49 -0.70 -6.57 0.49
CA MET A 49 0.37 -7.11 1.34
C MET A 49 0.10 -8.48 1.99
N GLY A 50 -1.13 -9.00 1.90
CA GLY A 50 -1.52 -10.26 2.53
C GLY A 50 -1.51 -10.21 4.06
N LEU A 51 -1.92 -9.06 4.62
CA LEU A 51 -2.00 -8.80 6.07
C LEU A 51 -3.38 -9.03 6.66
#